data_AF-A0A9Q0PK17-F1
#
_entry.id   AF-A0A9Q0PK17-F1
#
_cell.length_a   1.000
_cell.length_b   1.000
_cell.length_c   1.000
_cell.angle_alpha   90.00
_cell.angle_beta   90.00
_cell.angle_gamma   90.00
#
_symmetry.space_group_name_H-M   'P 1'
#
loop_
_entity.id
_entity.type
_entity.pdbx_description
1 polymer ?
#
loop_
_entity_poly.entity_id
_entity_poly.type
_entity_poly.pdbx_seq_one_letter_code
_entity_poly.pdbx_strand_id
1 'polypeptide(L)'
;MASASFVKLNAASSSWMGQKSSLGKRSPGSSTRRVSFSTRASSYTDELVQTAFDYLFELAYNYIAWDISILKRSGIIHNLFLKSIASPGRGILAIDESNATCGKRLASISLDNTETNRQAYRQLLLTTPGLGEYISGAIFFEETLYQSTTDGKKFVDCLRDENIVPGIKVDKGLVPLPGSNNESWCQGLDGLASRSAEYYKQGARFAKWRTVVSIPCGPSDLAIKEAAWGLARYAAISQDNGLVPIVEPEILLDGDHPIDRTLEVAEKVWAEVFYYLAENNVVFEGILLKPSMVTPGAEHKEKASPDTVAKYTLKMLKRRVPPAVPGIMSRTLLSVLCKRFYFKLLLVKYGIIEKLDLIYRDNHVDLRCSLSGGQSEAEATLNLNAMNQSPNPWHVSFSYARALQNTVLKTWQGRPENVEAAQKSLLVRAKANSLAQLGRYSAEGESEEAKKGMFVKGYTY
;
A
#
# COMPACT_ATOMS: atom_id res chain seq x y z
N MET A 1 10.42 -38.24 8.15
CA MET A 1 9.31 -39.10 7.69
C MET A 1 8.89 -38.61 6.32
N ALA A 2 9.33 -39.27 5.25
CA ALA A 2 8.94 -38.92 3.88
C ALA A 2 7.82 -39.87 3.45
N SER A 3 6.64 -39.31 3.16
CA SER A 3 5.51 -40.01 2.55
C SER A 3 5.69 -39.99 1.04
N ALA A 4 5.79 -41.16 0.42
CA ALA A 4 5.81 -41.33 -1.02
C ALA A 4 4.38 -41.49 -1.54
N SER A 5 3.97 -40.64 -2.48
CA SER A 5 2.71 -40.77 -3.22
C SER A 5 3.00 -41.20 -4.65
N PHE A 6 2.54 -42.39 -5.02
CA PHE A 6 2.64 -42.99 -6.35
C PHE A 6 1.71 -42.28 -7.34
N VAL A 7 2.24 -41.83 -8.48
CA VAL A 7 1.45 -41.40 -9.64
C VAL A 7 1.39 -42.55 -10.66
N LYS A 8 0.17 -43.00 -10.98
CA LYS A 8 -0.12 -43.94 -12.08
C LYS A 8 -0.07 -43.18 -13.41
N LEU A 9 0.87 -43.53 -14.29
CA LEU A 9 0.88 -43.07 -15.68
C LEU A 9 -0.01 -44.01 -16.53
N ASN A 10 -1.05 -43.43 -17.14
CA ASN A 10 -1.88 -44.10 -18.16
C ASN A 10 -1.17 -44.00 -19.52
N ALA A 11 -0.74 -45.14 -20.07
CA ALA A 11 -0.16 -45.23 -21.39
C ALA A 11 -1.26 -45.40 -22.45
N ALA A 12 -1.51 -44.36 -23.24
CA ALA A 12 -2.28 -44.48 -24.47
C ALA A 12 -1.92 -43.36 -25.47
N SER A 13 -0.80 -43.51 -26.18
CA SER A 13 -0.65 -43.00 -27.56
C SER A 13 0.74 -43.33 -28.14
N SER A 14 0.82 -44.34 -28.99
CA SER A 14 1.50 -44.20 -30.29
C SER A 14 1.31 -45.48 -31.13
N SER A 15 0.64 -45.28 -32.25
CA SER A 15 0.45 -46.25 -33.32
C SER A 15 1.69 -46.31 -34.19
N TRP A 16 2.30 -47.49 -34.38
CA TRP A 16 3.02 -47.85 -35.62
C TRP A 16 3.44 -49.34 -35.64
N MET A 17 2.72 -50.16 -36.40
CA MET A 17 3.23 -51.09 -37.44
C MET A 17 2.15 -52.12 -37.80
N GLY A 18 1.83 -52.16 -39.09
CA GLY A 18 0.67 -52.86 -39.66
C GLY A 18 0.89 -54.32 -40.05
N GLN A 19 -0.25 -55.00 -40.18
CA GLN A 19 -0.63 -56.01 -41.19
C GLN A 19 0.33 -57.18 -41.51
N LYS A 20 -0.05 -58.42 -41.14
CA LYS A 20 -0.84 -59.37 -41.95
C LYS A 20 -0.88 -60.78 -41.31
N SER A 21 -1.98 -61.47 -41.59
CA SER A 21 -2.44 -62.76 -41.08
C SER A 21 -1.80 -64.00 -41.72
N SER A 22 -1.71 -65.11 -40.98
CA SER A 22 -2.03 -66.45 -41.50
C SER A 22 -2.41 -67.43 -40.37
N LEU A 23 -3.47 -68.20 -40.63
CA LEU A 23 -4.06 -69.23 -39.77
C LEU A 23 -3.30 -70.58 -39.88
N GLY A 24 -3.20 -71.32 -38.76
CA GLY A 24 -2.81 -72.74 -38.74
C GLY A 24 -3.22 -73.43 -37.43
N LYS A 25 -3.99 -74.52 -37.54
CA LYS A 25 -4.68 -75.28 -36.47
C LYS A 25 -3.81 -76.34 -35.76
N ARG A 26 -4.12 -76.54 -34.46
CA ARG A 26 -4.18 -77.78 -33.62
C ARG A 26 -2.91 -78.59 -33.22
N SER A 27 -2.62 -78.55 -31.90
CA SER A 27 -2.44 -79.59 -30.83
C SER A 27 -2.00 -81.06 -31.13
N PRO A 28 -1.57 -81.87 -30.13
CA PRO A 28 -0.86 -81.59 -28.87
C PRO A 28 0.33 -82.56 -28.61
N GLY A 29 1.49 -82.08 -28.19
CA GLY A 29 2.58 -82.97 -27.78
C GLY A 29 3.90 -82.25 -27.58
N SER A 30 4.36 -82.21 -26.32
CA SER A 30 5.74 -81.98 -25.87
C SER A 30 6.77 -81.55 -26.93
N SER A 31 6.88 -80.23 -27.17
CA SER A 31 8.18 -79.55 -27.25
C SER A 31 7.98 -78.06 -27.01
N THR A 32 8.50 -77.54 -25.90
CA THR A 32 8.65 -76.10 -25.71
C THR A 32 9.76 -75.63 -26.66
N ARG A 33 9.43 -75.24 -27.89
CA ARG A 33 10.30 -74.34 -28.65
C ARG A 33 10.24 -72.99 -27.97
N ARG A 34 11.34 -72.61 -27.32
CA ARG A 34 11.56 -71.28 -26.77
C ARG A 34 11.58 -70.30 -27.95
N VAL A 35 10.47 -69.60 -28.21
CA VAL A 35 10.47 -68.40 -29.06
C VAL A 35 11.02 -67.27 -28.20
N SER A 36 12.31 -66.98 -28.35
CA SER A 36 12.90 -65.80 -27.74
C SER A 36 12.52 -64.58 -28.58
N PHE A 37 11.60 -63.76 -28.09
CA PHE A 37 11.56 -62.36 -28.49
C PHE A 37 12.64 -61.63 -27.69
N SER A 38 13.66 -61.09 -28.36
CA SER A 38 14.52 -60.11 -27.72
C SER A 38 13.73 -58.81 -27.60
N THR A 39 13.09 -58.57 -26.47
CA THR A 39 12.71 -57.21 -26.11
C THR A 39 13.99 -56.50 -25.68
N ARG A 40 14.39 -55.50 -26.46
CA ARG A 40 15.51 -54.62 -26.12
C ARG A 40 15.08 -53.84 -24.87
N ALA A 41 15.65 -54.18 -23.71
CA ALA A 41 15.42 -53.50 -22.44
C ALA A 41 16.12 -52.12 -22.38
N SER A 42 15.99 -51.33 -23.45
CA SER A 42 16.60 -50.01 -23.54
C SER A 42 15.56 -48.88 -23.64
N SER A 43 14.28 -49.18 -23.93
CA SER A 43 13.29 -48.10 -24.15
C SER A 43 12.59 -47.60 -22.89
N TYR A 44 12.44 -48.42 -21.85
CA TYR A 44 11.76 -48.03 -20.60
C TYR A 44 12.70 -47.40 -19.56
N THR A 45 13.98 -47.78 -19.56
CA THR A 45 14.99 -47.19 -18.67
C THR A 45 15.33 -45.78 -19.07
N ASP A 46 15.43 -45.50 -20.37
CA ASP A 46 15.80 -44.19 -20.88
C ASP A 46 14.68 -43.16 -20.64
N GLU A 47 13.40 -43.53 -20.83
CA GLU A 47 12.27 -42.64 -20.52
C GLU A 47 12.13 -42.32 -19.02
N LEU A 48 12.32 -43.32 -18.14
CA LEU A 48 12.29 -43.10 -16.68
C LEU A 48 13.47 -42.28 -16.20
N VAL A 49 14.67 -42.51 -16.75
CA VAL A 49 15.87 -41.72 -16.43
C VAL A 49 15.74 -40.30 -16.95
N GLN A 50 15.20 -40.11 -18.15
CA GLN A 50 14.93 -38.78 -18.72
C GLN A 50 13.89 -38.03 -17.88
N THR A 51 12.80 -38.69 -17.50
CA THR A 51 11.76 -38.09 -16.64
C THR A 51 12.31 -37.72 -15.26
N ALA A 52 13.16 -38.57 -14.68
CA ALA A 52 13.83 -38.27 -13.42
C ALA A 52 14.84 -37.13 -13.56
N PHE A 53 15.56 -37.05 -14.67
CA PHE A 53 16.46 -35.94 -14.99
C PHE A 53 15.71 -34.63 -15.20
N ASP A 54 14.61 -34.64 -15.94
CA ASP A 54 13.77 -33.46 -16.16
C ASP A 54 13.15 -32.98 -14.86
N TYR A 55 12.71 -33.90 -13.98
CA TYR A 55 12.19 -33.57 -12.66
C TYR A 55 13.27 -33.03 -11.71
N LEU A 56 14.47 -33.61 -11.71
CA LEU A 56 15.60 -33.12 -10.94
C LEU A 56 16.15 -31.80 -11.48
N PHE A 57 16.13 -31.61 -12.80
CA PHE A 57 16.52 -30.38 -13.46
C PHE A 57 15.52 -29.27 -13.17
N GLU A 58 14.21 -29.54 -13.24
CA GLU A 58 13.17 -28.62 -12.80
C GLU A 58 13.31 -28.29 -11.31
N LEU A 59 13.52 -29.28 -10.43
CA LEU A 59 13.76 -29.01 -9.01
C LEU A 59 15.01 -28.16 -8.78
N ALA A 60 16.13 -28.48 -9.44
CA ALA A 60 17.38 -27.73 -9.32
C ALA A 60 17.25 -26.32 -9.92
N TYR A 61 16.59 -26.18 -11.06
CA TYR A 61 16.32 -24.90 -11.71
C TYR A 61 15.40 -24.05 -10.83
N ASN A 62 14.33 -24.62 -10.29
CA ASN A 62 13.43 -23.91 -9.38
C ASN A 62 14.15 -23.53 -8.08
N TYR A 63 15.04 -24.38 -7.55
CA TYR A 63 15.85 -24.08 -6.38
C TYR A 63 16.87 -22.96 -6.64
N ILE A 64 17.59 -23.01 -7.77
CA ILE A 64 18.56 -21.99 -8.17
C ILE A 64 17.84 -20.66 -8.50
N ALA A 65 16.70 -20.71 -9.20
CA ALA A 65 15.89 -19.54 -9.48
C ALA A 65 15.32 -18.92 -8.19
N TRP A 66 14.94 -19.76 -7.22
CA TRP A 66 14.51 -19.32 -5.90
C TRP A 66 15.66 -18.66 -5.12
N ASP A 67 16.85 -19.26 -5.09
CA ASP A 67 18.05 -18.67 -4.46
C ASP A 67 18.45 -17.35 -5.13
N ILE A 68 18.39 -17.25 -6.46
CA ILE A 68 18.65 -16.00 -7.19
C ILE A 68 17.56 -14.96 -6.88
N SER A 69 16.30 -15.36 -6.75
CA SER A 69 15.21 -14.45 -6.36
C SER A 69 15.41 -13.93 -4.94
N ILE A 70 15.82 -14.80 -4.01
CA ILE A 70 16.15 -14.42 -2.63
C ILE A 70 17.32 -13.47 -2.62
N LEU A 71 18.39 -13.73 -3.38
CA LEU A 71 19.55 -12.85 -3.46
C LEU A 71 19.21 -11.48 -4.09
N LYS A 72 18.26 -11.43 -5.04
CA LYS A 72 17.72 -10.16 -5.57
C LYS A 72 16.90 -9.41 -4.52
N ARG A 73 16.07 -10.11 -3.74
CA ARG A 73 15.24 -9.53 -2.67
C ARG A 73 16.07 -9.09 -1.46
N SER A 74 17.07 -9.89 -1.06
CA SER A 74 17.99 -9.64 0.06
C SER A 74 19.13 -8.69 -0.29
N GLY A 75 19.21 -8.25 -1.55
CA GLY A 75 20.29 -7.44 -2.08
C GLY A 75 20.47 -6.11 -1.36
N ILE A 76 21.74 -5.76 -1.15
CA ILE A 76 22.31 -4.51 -0.61
C ILE A 76 21.57 -3.23 -1.08
N ILE A 77 20.95 -3.27 -2.26
CA ILE A 77 20.19 -2.18 -2.88
C ILE A 77 18.93 -1.79 -2.09
N HIS A 78 18.12 -2.76 -1.63
CA HIS A 78 16.93 -2.44 -0.81
C HIS A 78 17.34 -1.80 0.51
N ASN A 79 18.40 -2.31 1.13
CA ASN A 79 18.93 -1.81 2.39
C ASN A 79 19.45 -0.37 2.32
N LEU A 80 20.06 0.05 1.19
CA LEU A 80 20.55 1.42 1.02
C LEU A 80 19.39 2.42 0.90
N PHE A 81 18.38 2.12 0.07
CA PHE A 81 17.22 3.01 -0.08
C PHE A 81 16.37 3.07 1.17
N LEU A 82 16.20 1.96 1.88
CA LEU A 82 15.47 1.94 3.15
C LEU A 82 16.13 2.77 4.23
N LYS A 83 17.46 2.67 4.37
CA LYS A 83 18.21 3.56 5.28
C LYS A 83 18.10 5.02 4.88
N SER A 84 17.99 5.31 3.58
CA SER A 84 17.75 6.67 3.10
C SER A 84 16.32 7.14 3.43
N ILE A 85 15.29 6.34 3.14
CA ILE A 85 13.88 6.70 3.36
C ILE A 85 13.58 6.78 4.87
N ALA A 86 14.04 5.84 5.68
CA ALA A 86 13.85 5.79 7.13
C ALA A 86 15.04 6.43 7.89
N SER A 87 15.46 7.61 7.45
CA SER A 87 16.57 8.34 8.06
C SER A 87 16.11 9.30 9.16
N PRO A 88 16.90 9.50 10.22
CA PRO A 88 16.57 10.42 11.31
C PRO A 88 16.23 11.83 10.81
N GLY A 89 15.16 12.40 11.36
CA GLY A 89 14.67 13.73 11.02
C GLY A 89 14.00 13.83 9.65
N ARG A 90 13.76 12.73 8.92
CA ARG A 90 13.12 12.78 7.60
C ARG A 90 11.89 11.90 7.50
N GLY A 91 11.00 12.25 6.58
CA GLY A 91 9.79 11.48 6.27
C GLY A 91 9.39 11.58 4.80
N ILE A 92 8.19 11.13 4.47
CA ILE A 92 7.71 11.00 3.09
C ILE A 92 6.65 12.05 2.77
N LEU A 93 6.82 12.74 1.64
CA LEU A 93 5.82 13.61 1.03
C LEU A 93 4.93 12.79 0.08
N ALA A 94 3.66 12.59 0.43
CA ALA A 94 2.72 11.84 -0.41
C ALA A 94 1.95 12.78 -1.35
N ILE A 95 2.34 12.80 -2.63
CA ILE A 95 1.73 13.61 -3.71
C ILE A 95 1.15 12.71 -4.81
N ASP A 96 0.72 11.52 -4.40
CA ASP A 96 0.18 10.45 -5.24
C ASP A 96 -1.34 10.53 -5.39
N GLU A 97 -1.90 11.73 -5.25
CA GLU A 97 -3.29 11.97 -5.56
C GLU A 97 -3.57 11.61 -7.03
N SER A 98 -4.61 10.80 -7.26
CA SER A 98 -5.15 10.58 -8.60
C SER A 98 -5.60 11.90 -9.22
N ASN A 99 -5.79 11.94 -10.54
CA ASN A 99 -6.31 13.13 -11.22
C ASN A 99 -7.64 13.60 -10.62
N ALA A 100 -8.53 12.66 -10.25
CA ALA A 100 -9.80 12.98 -9.59
C ALA A 100 -9.60 13.60 -8.20
N THR A 101 -8.71 13.03 -7.38
CA THR A 101 -8.43 13.55 -6.04
C THR A 101 -7.69 14.89 -6.08
N CYS A 102 -6.71 15.05 -6.98
CA CYS A 102 -6.02 16.31 -7.16
C CYS A 102 -7.00 17.39 -7.62
N GLY A 103 -7.95 17.04 -8.50
CA GLY A 103 -9.03 17.94 -8.92
C GLY A 103 -9.88 18.46 -7.77
N LYS A 104 -10.28 17.61 -6.82
CA LYS A 104 -11.01 18.04 -5.61
C LYS A 104 -10.20 19.03 -4.76
N ARG A 105 -8.87 18.87 -4.72
CA ARG A 105 -7.98 19.81 -4.02
C ARG A 105 -7.88 21.15 -4.75
N LEU A 106 -7.64 21.13 -6.06
CA LEU A 106 -7.59 22.34 -6.88
C LEU A 106 -8.92 23.12 -6.82
N ALA A 107 -10.05 22.42 -6.87
CA ALA A 107 -11.38 23.03 -6.75
C ALA A 107 -11.57 23.77 -5.41
N SER A 108 -10.93 23.32 -4.32
CA SER A 108 -11.00 23.98 -3.01
C SER A 108 -10.36 25.37 -2.97
N ILE A 109 -9.51 25.67 -3.96
CA ILE A 109 -8.91 26.99 -4.19
C ILE A 109 -9.37 27.60 -5.52
N SER A 110 -10.52 27.13 -6.04
CA SER A 110 -11.15 27.65 -7.26
C SER A 110 -10.30 27.50 -8.54
N LEU A 111 -9.48 26.45 -8.62
CA LEU A 111 -8.74 26.07 -9.83
C LEU A 111 -9.37 24.88 -10.53
N ASP A 112 -9.33 24.92 -11.86
CA ASP A 112 -9.75 23.81 -12.71
C ASP A 112 -8.77 22.64 -12.66
N ASN A 113 -9.30 21.43 -12.82
CA ASN A 113 -8.52 20.20 -12.86
C ASN A 113 -7.90 19.93 -14.24
N THR A 114 -6.97 20.80 -14.66
CA THR A 114 -6.21 20.63 -15.90
C THR A 114 -4.85 19.97 -15.62
N GLU A 115 -4.27 19.33 -16.63
CA GLU A 115 -2.91 18.79 -16.53
C GLU A 115 -1.90 19.87 -16.16
N THR A 116 -1.99 21.05 -16.78
CA THR A 116 -1.13 22.21 -16.47
C THR A 116 -1.21 22.61 -15.01
N ASN A 117 -2.41 22.67 -14.41
CA ASN A 117 -2.56 23.04 -13.00
C ASN A 117 -2.03 21.95 -12.07
N ARG A 118 -2.21 20.67 -12.41
CA ARG A 118 -1.62 19.55 -11.65
C ARG A 118 -0.10 19.58 -11.72
N GLN A 119 0.47 19.76 -12.91
CA GLN A 119 1.91 19.90 -13.14
C GLN A 119 2.47 21.10 -12.37
N ALA A 120 1.86 22.29 -12.46
CA ALA A 120 2.30 23.49 -11.75
C ALA A 120 2.29 23.28 -10.23
N TYR A 121 1.25 22.62 -9.71
CA TYR A 121 1.17 22.29 -8.29
C TYR A 121 2.28 21.30 -7.87
N ARG A 122 2.57 20.28 -8.67
CA ARG A 122 3.66 19.33 -8.40
C ARG A 122 5.03 19.99 -8.50
N GLN A 123 5.24 20.83 -9.51
CA GLN A 123 6.45 21.61 -9.68
C GLN A 123 6.72 22.47 -8.45
N LEU A 124 5.73 23.22 -7.97
CA LEU A 124 5.85 24.03 -6.75
C LEU A 124 6.40 23.21 -5.57
N LEU A 125 5.83 22.02 -5.33
CA LEU A 125 6.26 21.15 -4.22
C LEU A 125 7.68 20.61 -4.45
N LEU A 126 7.98 20.16 -5.66
CA LEU A 126 9.21 19.42 -5.99
C LEU A 126 10.43 20.29 -6.23
N THR A 127 10.23 21.58 -6.53
CA THR A 127 11.32 22.55 -6.68
C THR A 127 11.50 23.41 -5.44
N THR A 128 10.94 23.02 -4.29
CA THR A 128 11.14 23.70 -3.01
C THR A 128 12.60 23.52 -2.56
N PRO A 129 13.41 24.59 -2.47
CA PRO A 129 14.83 24.46 -2.10
C PRO A 129 15.00 23.95 -0.66
N GLY A 130 15.89 23.00 -0.44
CA GLY A 130 16.19 22.47 0.90
C GLY A 130 15.12 21.53 1.46
N LEU A 131 14.15 21.10 0.64
CA LEU A 131 13.13 20.14 1.05
C LEU A 131 13.76 18.80 1.47
N GLY A 132 14.90 18.45 0.87
CA GLY A 132 15.67 17.23 1.15
C GLY A 132 16.17 17.07 2.58
N GLU A 133 16.27 18.18 3.34
CA GLU A 133 16.65 18.17 4.75
C GLU A 133 15.61 17.43 5.62
N TYR A 134 14.34 17.47 5.21
CA TYR A 134 13.20 17.00 6.00
C TYR A 134 12.42 15.88 5.30
N ILE A 135 12.55 15.77 3.98
CA ILE A 135 11.87 14.76 3.18
C ILE A 135 12.91 13.78 2.64
N SER A 136 12.68 12.49 2.87
CA SER A 136 13.53 11.40 2.40
C SER A 136 12.93 10.67 1.20
N GLY A 137 11.62 10.77 0.99
CA GLY A 137 10.94 10.18 -0.17
C GLY A 137 9.71 10.96 -0.59
N ALA A 138 9.35 10.87 -1.87
CA ALA A 138 8.10 11.44 -2.37
C ALA A 138 7.32 10.41 -3.20
N ILE A 139 6.03 10.23 -2.88
CA ILE A 139 5.17 9.27 -3.58
C ILE A 139 4.47 9.98 -4.72
N PHE A 140 4.69 9.53 -5.95
CA PHE A 140 4.05 10.05 -7.15
C PHE A 140 2.79 9.29 -7.53
N PHE A 141 1.92 9.98 -8.27
CA PHE A 141 0.95 9.36 -9.16
C PHE A 141 1.62 9.12 -10.52
N GLU A 142 1.10 8.19 -11.31
CA GLU A 142 1.70 7.79 -12.58
C GLU A 142 1.93 8.97 -13.52
N GLU A 143 0.96 9.88 -13.66
CA GLU A 143 1.11 11.11 -14.46
C GLU A 143 2.34 11.92 -14.04
N THR A 144 2.55 12.11 -12.73
CA THR A 144 3.67 12.89 -12.18
C THR A 144 5.03 12.22 -12.41
N LEU A 145 5.10 10.88 -12.43
CA LEU A 145 6.36 10.17 -12.65
C LEU A 145 6.97 10.45 -14.03
N TYR A 146 6.13 10.68 -15.03
CA TYR A 146 6.54 10.98 -16.41
C TYR A 146 6.53 12.46 -16.75
N GLN A 147 6.13 13.32 -15.82
CA GLN A 147 6.11 14.77 -16.02
C GLN A 147 7.49 15.41 -15.77
N SER A 148 7.64 16.58 -16.38
CA SER A 148 8.77 17.48 -16.20
C SER A 148 8.31 18.82 -15.65
N THR A 149 9.24 19.61 -15.16
CA THR A 149 9.04 21.03 -14.92
C THR A 149 8.83 21.78 -16.24
N THR A 150 8.33 23.02 -16.16
CA THR A 150 8.12 23.90 -17.32
C THR A 150 9.42 24.21 -18.10
N ASP A 151 10.59 24.11 -17.46
CA ASP A 151 11.92 24.24 -18.06
C ASP A 151 12.51 22.90 -18.56
N GLY A 152 11.73 21.81 -18.52
CA GLY A 152 12.05 20.54 -19.17
C GLY A 152 12.79 19.51 -18.30
N LYS A 153 13.12 19.84 -17.05
CA LYS A 153 13.76 18.91 -16.11
C LYS A 153 12.75 17.90 -15.57
N LYS A 154 13.07 16.61 -15.58
CA LYS A 154 12.16 15.59 -15.06
C LYS A 154 11.95 15.76 -13.56
N PHE A 155 10.73 15.50 -13.07
CA PHE A 155 10.45 15.57 -11.64
C PHE A 155 11.27 14.58 -10.81
N VAL A 156 11.58 13.40 -11.37
CA VAL A 156 12.48 12.44 -10.72
C VAL A 156 13.90 12.99 -10.51
N ASP A 157 14.38 13.85 -11.41
CA ASP A 157 15.70 14.46 -11.30
C ASP A 157 15.68 15.62 -10.30
N CYS A 158 14.58 16.37 -10.22
CA CYS A 158 14.38 17.38 -9.16
C CYS A 158 14.49 16.77 -7.76
N LEU A 159 13.89 15.59 -7.56
CA LEU A 159 13.99 14.88 -6.29
C LEU A 159 15.41 14.40 -5.98
N ARG A 160 16.14 13.90 -6.99
CA ARG A 160 17.51 13.40 -6.80
C ARG A 160 18.46 14.51 -6.37
N ASP A 161 18.32 15.71 -6.92
CA ASP A 161 19.14 16.86 -6.56
C ASP A 161 18.95 17.27 -5.09
N GLU A 162 17.75 17.04 -4.54
CA GLU A 162 17.41 17.25 -3.14
C GLU A 162 17.62 15.98 -2.27
N ASN A 163 18.24 14.90 -2.80
CA ASN A 163 18.42 13.62 -2.09
C ASN A 163 17.10 12.99 -1.57
N ILE A 164 16.01 13.22 -2.29
CA ILE A 164 14.69 12.63 -2.04
C ILE A 164 14.52 11.42 -2.96
N VAL A 165 14.13 10.28 -2.39
CA VAL A 165 13.88 9.06 -3.14
C VAL A 165 12.51 9.13 -3.85
N PRO A 166 12.42 8.91 -5.18
CA PRO A 166 11.13 8.83 -5.87
C PRO A 166 10.43 7.51 -5.56
N GLY A 167 9.13 7.56 -5.28
CA GLY A 167 8.26 6.40 -5.14
C GLY A 167 6.98 6.55 -5.95
N ILE A 168 6.25 5.45 -6.12
CA ILE A 168 5.11 5.38 -7.04
C ILE A 168 3.90 4.69 -6.41
N LYS A 169 2.71 5.27 -6.54
CA LYS A 169 1.45 4.57 -6.25
C LYS A 169 1.16 3.58 -7.38
N VAL A 170 0.97 2.31 -7.02
CA VAL A 170 0.76 1.23 -8.00
C VAL A 170 -0.62 0.58 -7.93
N ASP A 171 -1.37 0.82 -6.86
CA ASP A 171 -2.76 0.36 -6.75
C ASP A 171 -3.67 1.06 -7.77
N LYS A 172 -4.71 0.36 -8.23
CA LYS A 172 -5.73 0.87 -9.17
C LYS A 172 -7.03 1.26 -8.44
N GLY A 173 -6.93 1.54 -7.13
CA GLY A 173 -8.06 2.01 -6.33
C GLY A 173 -8.93 0.90 -5.74
N LEU A 174 -9.98 1.35 -5.07
CA LEU A 174 -10.91 0.52 -4.31
C LEU A 174 -12.19 0.26 -5.10
N VAL A 175 -12.68 -0.98 -5.04
CA VAL A 175 -13.98 -1.37 -5.58
C VAL A 175 -14.80 -2.08 -4.51
N PRO A 176 -16.14 -2.08 -4.61
CA PRO A 176 -16.98 -2.81 -3.66
C PRO A 176 -16.60 -4.29 -3.59
N LEU A 177 -16.53 -4.82 -2.37
CA LEU A 177 -16.28 -6.23 -2.13
C LEU A 177 -17.60 -7.00 -2.24
N PRO A 178 -17.78 -7.90 -3.23
CA PRO A 178 -19.02 -8.65 -3.39
C PRO A 178 -19.32 -9.52 -2.17
N GLY A 179 -20.58 -9.57 -1.75
CA GLY A 179 -21.01 -10.35 -0.58
C GLY A 179 -20.59 -9.76 0.77
N SER A 180 -20.06 -8.53 0.79
CA SER A 180 -19.71 -7.80 2.02
C SER A 180 -20.74 -6.75 2.41
N ASN A 181 -20.62 -6.21 3.63
CA ASN A 181 -21.47 -5.15 4.14
C ASN A 181 -20.94 -3.75 3.75
N ASN A 182 -21.00 -3.40 2.46
CA ASN A 182 -20.43 -2.15 1.93
C ASN A 182 -18.93 -1.99 2.23
N GLU A 183 -18.20 -3.10 2.24
CA GLU A 183 -16.74 -3.09 2.34
C GLU A 183 -16.13 -3.00 0.93
N SER A 184 -14.82 -2.79 0.87
CA SER A 184 -14.11 -2.65 -0.41
C SER A 184 -12.82 -3.43 -0.40
N TRP A 185 -12.37 -3.80 -1.59
CA TRP A 185 -11.04 -4.38 -1.81
C TRP A 185 -10.30 -3.57 -2.87
N CYS A 186 -8.99 -3.75 -2.92
CA CYS A 186 -8.12 -2.95 -3.77
C CYS A 186 -7.64 -3.74 -4.99
N GLN A 187 -7.73 -3.12 -6.17
CA GLN A 187 -7.33 -3.72 -7.44
C GLN A 187 -5.92 -3.25 -7.87
N GLY A 188 -5.33 -3.96 -8.83
CA GLY A 188 -4.09 -3.52 -9.50
C GLY A 188 -2.99 -4.57 -9.63
N LEU A 189 -3.23 -5.82 -9.22
CA LEU A 189 -2.25 -6.91 -9.32
C LEU A 189 -1.98 -7.32 -10.77
N ASP A 190 -3.00 -7.22 -11.63
CA ASP A 190 -2.87 -7.53 -13.06
C ASP A 190 -1.86 -6.60 -13.73
N GLY A 191 -0.81 -7.21 -14.29
CA GLY A 191 0.32 -6.51 -14.93
C GLY A 191 1.23 -5.76 -13.96
N LEU A 192 1.10 -5.94 -12.63
CA LEU A 192 1.88 -5.20 -11.64
C LEU A 192 3.39 -5.42 -11.79
N ALA A 193 3.84 -6.63 -12.13
CA ALA A 193 5.27 -6.92 -12.31
C ALA A 193 5.86 -6.05 -13.43
N SER A 194 5.26 -6.08 -14.62
CA SER A 194 5.69 -5.28 -15.76
C SER A 194 5.66 -3.78 -15.48
N ARG A 195 4.60 -3.29 -14.81
CA ARG A 195 4.51 -1.88 -14.39
C ARG A 195 5.61 -1.52 -13.40
N SER A 196 5.87 -2.36 -12.40
CA SER A 196 6.91 -2.14 -11.38
C SER A 196 8.31 -2.07 -11.99
N ALA A 197 8.62 -2.99 -12.93
CA ALA A 197 9.88 -2.96 -13.67
C ALA A 197 10.03 -1.67 -14.48
N GLU A 198 8.97 -1.18 -15.12
CA GLU A 198 9.00 0.08 -15.86
C GLU A 198 9.18 1.28 -14.94
N TYR A 199 8.44 1.35 -13.83
CA TYR A 199 8.61 2.43 -12.85
C TYR A 199 10.03 2.46 -12.26
N TYR A 200 10.65 1.30 -12.04
CA TYR A 200 12.03 1.22 -11.60
C TYR A 200 12.99 1.86 -12.62
N LYS A 201 12.81 1.60 -13.92
CA LYS A 201 13.59 2.23 -14.99
C LYS A 201 13.40 3.74 -15.04
N GLN A 202 12.19 4.22 -14.77
CA GLN A 202 11.89 5.66 -14.70
C GLN A 202 12.48 6.35 -13.46
N GLY A 203 12.95 5.58 -12.47
CA GLY A 203 13.67 6.09 -11.31
C GLY A 203 12.96 5.91 -9.97
N ALA A 204 11.79 5.28 -9.95
CA ALA A 204 11.14 4.90 -8.68
C ALA A 204 11.97 3.84 -7.95
N ARG A 205 12.02 3.92 -6.62
CA ARG A 205 12.72 2.94 -5.76
C ARG A 205 11.86 2.35 -4.66
N PHE A 206 10.67 2.90 -4.47
CA PHE A 206 9.66 2.33 -3.59
C PHE A 206 8.28 2.47 -4.22
N ALA A 207 7.36 1.61 -3.80
CA ALA A 207 5.98 1.61 -4.25
C ALA A 207 5.05 1.84 -3.07
N LYS A 208 3.81 2.22 -3.35
CA LYS A 208 2.74 2.33 -2.35
C LYS A 208 1.48 1.64 -2.86
N TRP A 209 0.88 0.82 -2.01
CA TRP A 209 -0.41 0.19 -2.25
C TRP A 209 -1.34 0.42 -1.08
N ARG A 210 -2.46 1.08 -1.34
CA ARG A 210 -3.46 1.39 -0.33
C ARG A 210 -4.66 0.45 -0.41
N THR A 211 -4.91 -0.29 0.67
CA THR A 211 -6.21 -0.96 0.89
C THR A 211 -6.92 -0.33 2.10
N VAL A 212 -8.21 -0.63 2.29
CA VAL A 212 -8.98 -0.12 3.44
C VAL A 212 -9.73 -1.20 4.17
N VAL A 213 -9.92 -0.99 5.46
CA VAL A 213 -10.75 -1.81 6.34
C VAL A 213 -11.70 -0.88 7.10
N SER A 214 -13.00 -1.16 7.06
CA SER A 214 -14.04 -0.29 7.62
C SER A 214 -14.51 -0.78 8.99
N ILE A 215 -14.45 0.09 10.01
CA ILE A 215 -15.02 -0.21 11.34
C ILE A 215 -16.55 -0.15 11.34
N PRO A 216 -17.22 0.89 10.77
CA PRO A 216 -18.69 0.99 10.77
C PRO A 216 -19.39 -0.16 10.06
N CYS A 217 -18.76 -0.70 9.02
CA CYS A 217 -19.29 -1.83 8.27
C CYS A 217 -19.10 -3.17 9.00
N GLY A 218 -18.36 -3.17 10.12
CA GLY A 218 -17.83 -4.33 10.81
C GLY A 218 -16.78 -5.00 9.93
N PRO A 219 -15.47 -4.96 10.25
CA PRO A 219 -14.52 -5.52 9.31
C PRO A 219 -14.74 -7.03 9.29
N SER A 220 -15.34 -7.52 8.20
CA SER A 220 -15.61 -8.93 8.04
C SER A 220 -14.28 -9.67 7.91
N ASP A 221 -14.27 -10.95 8.30
CA ASP A 221 -13.08 -11.79 8.11
C ASP A 221 -12.65 -11.82 6.65
N LEU A 222 -13.63 -11.76 5.72
CA LEU A 222 -13.39 -11.65 4.29
C LEU A 222 -12.64 -10.36 3.93
N ALA A 223 -13.12 -9.19 4.36
CA ALA A 223 -12.47 -7.92 4.02
C ALA A 223 -11.06 -7.81 4.62
N ILE A 224 -10.86 -8.29 5.84
CA ILE A 224 -9.53 -8.32 6.47
C ILE A 224 -8.59 -9.22 5.68
N LYS A 225 -9.05 -10.44 5.34
CA LYS A 225 -8.27 -11.40 4.55
C LYS A 225 -7.93 -10.86 3.16
N GLU A 226 -8.90 -10.30 2.45
CA GLU A 226 -8.69 -9.71 1.12
C GLU A 226 -7.69 -8.54 1.16
N ALA A 227 -7.81 -7.66 2.15
CA ALA A 227 -6.86 -6.58 2.37
C ALA A 227 -5.43 -7.11 2.63
N ALA A 228 -5.29 -8.09 3.51
CA ALA A 228 -4.00 -8.68 3.87
C ALA A 228 -3.37 -9.47 2.71
N TRP A 229 -4.15 -10.32 2.04
CA TRP A 229 -3.69 -11.13 0.90
C TRP A 229 -3.27 -10.26 -0.28
N GLY A 230 -4.07 -9.24 -0.62
CA GLY A 230 -3.75 -8.29 -1.69
C GLY A 230 -2.45 -7.53 -1.42
N LEU A 231 -2.26 -7.06 -0.18
CA LEU A 231 -1.02 -6.38 0.23
C LEU A 231 0.20 -7.31 0.17
N ALA A 232 0.05 -8.57 0.57
CA ALA A 232 1.15 -9.53 0.54
C ALA A 232 1.60 -9.86 -0.89
N ARG A 233 0.65 -10.09 -1.80
CA ARG A 233 0.93 -10.30 -3.23
C ARG A 233 1.61 -9.08 -3.85
N TYR A 234 1.10 -7.88 -3.56
CA TYR A 234 1.71 -6.62 -4.00
C TYR A 234 3.15 -6.47 -3.50
N ALA A 235 3.40 -6.73 -2.23
CA ALA A 235 4.71 -6.55 -1.62
C ALA A 235 5.74 -7.50 -2.23
N ALA A 236 5.40 -8.79 -2.41
CA ALA A 236 6.27 -9.76 -3.05
C ALA A 236 6.62 -9.35 -4.50
N ILE A 237 5.62 -8.97 -5.29
CA ILE A 237 5.83 -8.52 -6.68
C ILE A 237 6.70 -7.26 -6.73
N SER A 238 6.52 -6.32 -5.80
CA SER A 238 7.32 -5.09 -5.74
C SER A 238 8.80 -5.41 -5.47
N GLN A 239 9.07 -6.28 -4.49
CA GLN A 239 10.44 -6.69 -4.13
C GLN A 239 11.14 -7.42 -5.29
N ASP A 240 10.43 -8.30 -6.02
CA ASP A 240 10.96 -8.97 -7.21
C ASP A 240 11.38 -8.01 -8.33
N ASN A 241 10.77 -6.83 -8.35
CA ASN A 241 11.03 -5.79 -9.35
C ASN A 241 11.87 -4.62 -8.78
N GLY A 242 12.50 -4.80 -7.61
CA GLY A 242 13.44 -3.85 -7.02
C GLY A 242 12.80 -2.63 -6.36
N LEU A 243 11.49 -2.65 -6.12
CA LEU A 243 10.77 -1.57 -5.42
C LEU A 243 10.50 -1.99 -3.97
N VAL A 244 10.91 -1.15 -3.02
CA VAL A 244 10.51 -1.29 -1.61
C VAL A 244 9.00 -1.08 -1.49
N PRO A 245 8.20 -2.06 -1.03
CA PRO A 245 6.76 -1.85 -0.86
C PRO A 245 6.42 -1.12 0.44
N ILE A 246 5.61 -0.06 0.33
CA ILE A 246 4.89 0.52 1.46
C ILE A 246 3.56 -0.21 1.60
N VAL A 247 3.43 -0.97 2.68
CA VAL A 247 2.24 -1.75 3.04
C VAL A 247 1.27 -0.86 3.83
N GLU A 248 0.12 -0.55 3.22
CA GLU A 248 -0.86 0.42 3.76
C GLU A 248 -2.27 -0.22 3.92
N PRO A 249 -2.52 -0.97 5.01
CA PRO A 249 -3.87 -1.36 5.42
C PRO A 249 -4.50 -0.22 6.23
N GLU A 250 -5.17 0.71 5.55
CA GLU A 250 -5.80 1.85 6.22
C GLU A 250 -7.10 1.41 6.92
N ILE A 251 -7.13 1.56 8.24
CA ILE A 251 -8.36 1.40 9.01
C ILE A 251 -9.10 2.73 8.98
N LEU A 252 -10.33 2.70 8.47
CA LEU A 252 -11.14 3.90 8.30
C LEU A 252 -11.60 4.45 9.65
N LEU A 253 -11.57 5.78 9.73
CA LEU A 253 -11.92 6.55 10.91
C LEU A 253 -13.44 6.75 11.06
N ASP A 254 -14.21 6.53 10.00
CA ASP A 254 -15.65 6.78 10.00
C ASP A 254 -16.36 6.08 11.18
N GLY A 255 -17.39 6.72 11.73
CA GLY A 255 -18.21 6.19 12.84
C GLY A 255 -17.93 6.78 14.22
N ASP A 256 -18.76 6.36 15.18
CA ASP A 256 -18.76 6.76 16.60
C ASP A 256 -18.22 5.62 17.49
N HIS A 257 -17.05 5.08 17.13
CA HIS A 257 -16.42 4.00 17.88
C HIS A 257 -15.34 4.54 18.82
N PRO A 258 -15.18 3.96 20.03
CA PRO A 258 -14.12 4.36 20.96
C PRO A 258 -12.74 3.90 20.45
N ILE A 259 -11.67 4.49 20.98
CA ILE A 259 -10.29 4.16 20.59
C ILE A 259 -9.93 2.68 20.82
N ASP A 260 -10.52 2.03 21.84
CA ASP A 260 -10.32 0.61 22.12
C ASP A 260 -10.83 -0.27 20.97
N ARG A 261 -11.93 0.13 20.31
CA ARG A 261 -12.44 -0.58 19.13
C ARG A 261 -11.49 -0.45 17.95
N THR A 262 -10.90 0.73 17.75
CA THR A 262 -9.87 0.93 16.72
C THR A 262 -8.65 0.06 16.99
N LEU A 263 -8.22 -0.03 18.25
CA LEU A 263 -7.10 -0.89 18.65
C LEU A 263 -7.39 -2.37 18.36
N GLU A 264 -8.56 -2.87 18.74
CA GLU A 264 -8.98 -4.26 18.52
C GLU A 264 -8.95 -4.61 17.03
N VAL A 265 -9.56 -3.77 16.19
CA VAL A 265 -9.57 -3.97 14.74
C VAL A 265 -8.16 -3.88 14.16
N ALA A 266 -7.35 -2.92 14.62
CA ALA A 266 -5.98 -2.76 14.15
C ALA A 266 -5.11 -3.97 14.49
N GLU A 267 -5.25 -4.50 15.70
CA GLU A 267 -4.52 -5.70 16.10
C GLU A 267 -4.88 -6.91 15.23
N LYS A 268 -6.16 -7.08 14.88
CA LYS A 268 -6.61 -8.17 14.00
C LYS A 268 -6.09 -8.00 12.58
N VAL A 269 -6.24 -6.81 11.99
CA VAL A 269 -5.78 -6.52 10.63
C VAL A 269 -4.27 -6.71 10.50
N TRP A 270 -3.49 -6.15 11.43
CA TRP A 270 -2.04 -6.27 11.35
C TRP A 270 -1.52 -7.69 11.59
N ALA A 271 -2.22 -8.50 12.39
CA ALA A 271 -1.89 -9.92 12.53
C ALA A 271 -2.03 -10.67 11.19
N GLU A 272 -3.15 -10.48 10.49
CA GLU A 272 -3.42 -11.11 9.19
C GLU A 272 -2.47 -10.60 8.10
N VAL A 273 -2.16 -9.29 8.10
CA VAL A 273 -1.19 -8.71 7.17
C VAL A 273 0.18 -9.37 7.32
N PHE A 274 0.72 -9.48 8.54
CA PHE A 274 2.03 -10.12 8.72
C PHE A 274 2.01 -11.63 8.47
N TYR A 275 0.91 -12.31 8.79
CA TYR A 275 0.72 -13.71 8.44
C TYR A 275 0.85 -13.89 6.93
N TYR A 276 0.07 -13.15 6.13
CA TYR A 276 0.10 -13.31 4.67
C TYR A 276 1.36 -12.75 4.00
N LEU A 277 2.01 -11.73 4.57
CA LEU A 277 3.34 -11.29 4.11
C LEU A 277 4.36 -12.43 4.25
N ALA A 278 4.34 -13.16 5.36
CA ALA A 278 5.20 -14.34 5.56
C ALA A 278 4.87 -15.45 4.56
N GLU A 279 3.59 -15.78 4.37
CA GLU A 279 3.14 -16.80 3.40
C GLU A 279 3.54 -16.47 1.95
N ASN A 280 3.72 -15.18 1.61
CA ASN A 280 4.16 -14.73 0.29
C ASN A 280 5.70 -14.51 0.21
N ASN A 281 6.46 -14.98 1.20
CA ASN A 281 7.91 -14.86 1.28
C ASN A 281 8.41 -13.41 1.16
N VAL A 282 7.68 -12.47 1.75
CA VAL A 282 8.08 -11.05 1.76
C VAL A 282 9.20 -10.86 2.78
N VAL A 283 10.29 -10.23 2.35
CA VAL A 283 11.42 -9.88 3.24
C VAL A 283 11.04 -8.66 4.07
N PHE A 284 10.91 -8.81 5.39
CA PHE A 284 10.41 -7.74 6.27
C PHE A 284 11.41 -6.59 6.43
N GLU A 285 12.70 -6.88 6.35
CA GLU A 285 13.76 -5.87 6.27
C GLU A 285 13.62 -5.01 5.02
N GLY A 286 12.92 -5.52 4.00
CA GLY A 286 12.72 -4.90 2.69
C GLY A 286 11.39 -4.15 2.53
N ILE A 287 10.62 -3.88 3.61
CA ILE A 287 9.31 -3.19 3.53
C ILE A 287 9.28 -1.91 4.38
N LEU A 288 8.29 -1.06 4.12
CA LEU A 288 7.88 0.00 5.02
C LEU A 288 6.39 -0.17 5.35
N LEU A 289 5.97 0.23 6.54
CA LEU A 289 4.56 0.22 6.89
C LEU A 289 4.00 1.63 6.87
N LYS A 290 2.75 1.77 6.43
CA LYS A 290 2.00 3.02 6.53
C LYS A 290 0.69 2.79 7.27
N PRO A 291 0.73 2.59 8.61
CA PRO A 291 -0.45 2.39 9.41
C PRO A 291 -1.23 3.68 9.63
N SER A 292 -2.54 3.52 9.75
CA SER A 292 -3.41 4.42 10.51
C SER A 292 -2.94 4.53 11.97
N MET A 293 -2.85 5.74 12.53
CA MET A 293 -2.75 5.92 13.99
C MET A 293 -3.99 5.35 14.70
N VAL A 294 -3.86 4.87 15.93
CA VAL A 294 -5.01 4.37 16.68
C VAL A 294 -5.71 5.55 17.37
N THR A 295 -6.86 5.96 16.83
CA THR A 295 -7.67 7.08 17.33
C THR A 295 -9.13 6.66 17.52
N PRO A 296 -9.93 7.36 18.34
CA PRO A 296 -11.38 7.21 18.32
C PRO A 296 -11.94 7.56 16.94
N GLY A 297 -13.14 7.07 16.64
CA GLY A 297 -13.84 7.38 15.40
C GLY A 297 -14.08 8.89 15.20
N ALA A 298 -14.21 9.31 13.95
CA ALA A 298 -14.35 10.73 13.59
C ALA A 298 -15.57 11.36 14.28
N GLU A 299 -16.65 10.60 14.41
CA GLU A 299 -17.92 11.02 15.00
C GLU A 299 -17.96 10.80 16.52
N HIS A 300 -16.89 10.22 17.10
CA HIS A 300 -16.83 9.97 18.54
C HIS A 300 -16.76 11.25 19.37
N LYS A 301 -17.55 11.29 20.44
CA LYS A 301 -17.72 12.46 21.32
C LYS A 301 -16.41 12.86 22.00
N GLU A 302 -15.69 11.88 22.53
CA GLU A 302 -14.44 12.11 23.22
C GLU A 302 -13.26 11.99 22.25
N LYS A 303 -12.34 12.95 22.33
CA LYS A 303 -11.11 12.93 21.54
C LYS A 303 -9.96 12.46 22.41
N ALA A 304 -9.05 11.70 21.80
CA ALA A 304 -7.86 11.24 22.48
C ALA A 304 -6.79 12.35 22.44
N SER A 305 -6.09 12.56 23.55
CA SER A 305 -4.88 13.40 23.56
C SER A 305 -3.78 12.77 22.71
N PRO A 306 -2.79 13.55 22.24
CA PRO A 306 -1.64 13.01 21.53
C PRO A 306 -0.92 11.88 22.28
N ASP A 307 -0.78 12.00 23.60
CA ASP A 307 -0.19 10.95 24.44
C ASP A 307 -1.02 9.65 24.42
N THR A 308 -2.34 9.79 24.41
CA THR A 308 -3.27 8.65 24.33
C THR A 308 -3.16 7.98 22.96
N VAL A 309 -3.20 8.76 21.87
CA VAL A 309 -3.03 8.26 20.50
C VAL A 309 -1.68 7.55 20.35
N ALA A 310 -0.60 8.15 20.86
CA ALA A 310 0.72 7.57 20.83
C ALA A 310 0.78 6.24 21.60
N LYS A 311 0.27 6.22 22.84
CA LYS A 311 0.22 5.01 23.67
C LYS A 311 -0.50 3.86 22.97
N TYR A 312 -1.66 4.12 22.40
CA TYR A 312 -2.47 3.11 21.70
C TYR A 312 -1.83 2.65 20.38
N THR A 313 -1.28 3.59 19.60
CA THR A 313 -0.61 3.26 18.34
C THR A 313 0.64 2.43 18.59
N LEU A 314 1.50 2.84 19.51
CA LEU A 314 2.71 2.09 19.86
C LEU A 314 2.39 0.74 20.49
N LYS A 315 1.30 0.64 21.27
CA LYS A 315 0.83 -0.65 21.80
C LYS A 315 0.45 -1.63 20.68
N MET A 316 -0.27 -1.16 19.66
CA MET A 316 -0.61 -1.96 18.48
C MET A 316 0.67 -2.43 17.76
N LEU A 317 1.59 -1.50 17.47
CA LEU A 317 2.83 -1.81 16.77
C LEU A 317 3.67 -2.83 17.54
N LYS A 318 3.86 -2.63 18.86
CA LYS A 318 4.56 -3.56 19.77
C LYS A 318 3.96 -4.96 19.83
N ARG A 319 2.66 -5.11 19.57
CA ARG A 319 1.97 -6.40 19.61
C ARG A 319 1.98 -7.14 18.28
N ARG A 320 2.08 -6.43 17.15
CA ARG A 320 1.83 -7.01 15.81
C ARG A 320 2.94 -6.84 14.80
N VAL A 321 3.84 -5.88 14.98
CA VAL A 321 4.90 -5.60 14.02
C VAL A 321 6.19 -6.27 14.47
N PRO A 322 6.87 -7.06 13.61
CA PRO A 322 8.22 -7.56 13.90
C PRO A 322 9.27 -6.44 13.90
N PRO A 323 10.29 -6.49 14.79
CA PRO A 323 11.41 -5.53 14.78
C PRO A 323 12.26 -5.52 13.51
N ALA A 324 12.16 -6.56 12.66
CA ALA A 324 12.86 -6.62 11.37
C ALA A 324 12.42 -5.52 10.39
N VAL A 325 11.22 -4.97 10.55
CA VAL A 325 10.73 -3.86 9.73
C VAL A 325 11.58 -2.62 10.01
N PRO A 326 12.17 -1.93 9.01
CA PRO A 326 13.05 -0.79 9.26
C PRO A 326 12.31 0.50 9.68
N GLY A 327 11.08 0.72 9.17
CA GLY A 327 10.39 1.99 9.37
C GLY A 327 8.87 1.93 9.34
N ILE A 328 8.27 2.71 10.24
CA ILE A 328 6.84 2.97 10.34
C ILE A 328 6.59 4.40 9.88
N MET A 329 6.00 4.54 8.70
CA MET A 329 5.69 5.82 8.08
C MET A 329 4.24 6.17 8.39
N SER A 330 3.98 6.60 9.62
CA SER A 330 2.63 6.82 10.13
C SER A 330 1.85 7.75 9.22
N ARG A 331 0.58 7.38 9.00
CA ARG A 331 -0.44 8.21 8.40
C ARG A 331 -1.19 8.95 9.52
N THR A 332 -1.69 10.13 9.19
CA THR A 332 -2.55 10.95 10.05
C THR A 332 -4.01 10.45 10.04
N LEU A 333 -4.76 10.58 11.15
CA LEU A 333 -6.20 10.31 11.38
C LEU A 333 -6.90 11.27 12.39
N LEU A 334 -7.95 12.00 11.99
CA LEU A 334 -8.43 13.25 12.61
C LEU A 334 -9.04 13.22 14.03
N SER A 335 -8.86 14.36 14.75
CA SER A 335 -9.88 15.04 15.59
C SER A 335 -10.38 16.41 15.05
N VAL A 336 -11.68 16.55 14.68
CA VAL A 336 -12.31 17.86 14.37
C VAL A 336 -13.49 18.13 15.28
N LEU A 337 -13.44 19.35 15.83
CA LEU A 337 -14.53 20.13 16.40
C LEU A 337 -15.76 20.18 15.47
N CYS A 338 -16.85 19.60 15.97
CA CYS A 338 -18.12 19.58 15.29
C CYS A 338 -18.79 20.96 15.33
N LYS A 339 -18.73 21.74 14.24
CA LYS A 339 -19.81 22.68 13.88
C LYS A 339 -20.86 21.93 13.06
N ARG A 340 -21.67 21.09 13.71
CA ARG A 340 -22.80 20.42 13.06
C ARG A 340 -24.02 20.24 13.97
N PHE A 341 -24.24 21.21 14.87
CA PHE A 341 -25.42 21.23 15.74
C PHE A 341 -26.57 22.15 15.25
N TYR A 342 -26.35 22.99 14.22
CA TYR A 342 -27.36 23.99 13.81
C TYR A 342 -28.32 23.57 12.68
N PHE A 343 -27.96 22.60 11.84
CA PHE A 343 -28.78 22.28 10.66
C PHE A 343 -29.88 21.23 10.93
N LYS A 344 -29.67 20.34 11.91
CA LYS A 344 -30.64 19.29 12.27
C LYS A 344 -31.78 19.82 13.16
N LEU A 345 -31.51 20.87 13.94
CA LEU A 345 -32.52 21.54 14.77
C LEU A 345 -33.46 22.45 13.96
N LEU A 346 -33.02 22.98 12.82
CA LEU A 346 -33.90 23.79 11.95
C LEU A 346 -34.96 22.93 11.26
N LEU A 347 -34.59 21.74 10.77
CA LEU A 347 -35.52 20.88 10.02
C LEU A 347 -36.61 20.27 10.92
N VAL A 348 -36.30 20.02 12.20
CA VAL A 348 -37.30 19.58 13.19
C VAL A 348 -38.20 20.76 13.62
N LYS A 349 -37.66 21.99 13.67
CA LYS A 349 -38.42 23.19 14.07
C LYS A 349 -39.44 23.66 13.02
N TYR A 350 -39.25 23.30 11.75
CA TYR A 350 -40.15 23.71 10.64
C TYR A 350 -41.06 22.60 10.10
N GLY A 351 -41.15 21.43 10.75
CA GLY A 351 -42.23 20.46 10.51
C GLY A 351 -42.31 19.88 9.09
N ILE A 352 -41.17 19.69 8.41
CA ILE A 352 -41.13 19.15 7.04
C ILE A 352 -40.75 17.67 7.06
N ILE A 353 -41.58 16.82 7.70
CA ILE A 353 -41.47 15.36 7.54
C ILE A 353 -42.88 14.78 7.42
N GLU A 354 -43.41 14.76 6.20
CA GLU A 354 -44.51 13.83 5.85
C GLU A 354 -44.55 13.44 4.35
N LYS A 355 -43.54 13.81 3.54
CA LYS A 355 -43.51 13.48 2.10
C LYS A 355 -42.13 13.11 1.56
N LEU A 356 -41.36 12.29 2.29
CA LEU A 356 -40.03 11.85 1.84
C LEU A 356 -39.80 10.32 1.91
N ASP A 357 -40.86 9.51 1.94
CA ASP A 357 -40.76 8.05 1.81
C ASP A 357 -40.78 7.54 0.35
N LEU A 358 -40.80 8.45 -0.64
CA LEU A 358 -40.80 8.09 -2.08
C LEU A 358 -39.53 8.53 -2.84
N ILE A 359 -38.52 9.08 -2.14
CA ILE A 359 -37.22 9.49 -2.74
C ILE A 359 -36.05 8.89 -1.95
N TYR A 360 -36.12 7.59 -1.65
CA TYR A 360 -34.99 6.83 -1.09
C TYR A 360 -34.74 5.57 -1.94
N ARG A 361 -34.42 5.79 -3.22
CA ARG A 361 -33.77 4.78 -4.08
C ARG A 361 -32.40 5.20 -4.61
N ASP A 362 -31.90 6.39 -4.26
CA ASP A 362 -30.62 6.93 -4.77
C ASP A 362 -29.70 7.46 -3.67
N ASN A 363 -29.50 6.67 -2.60
CA ASN A 363 -28.41 6.95 -1.66
C ASN A 363 -27.26 5.98 -1.87
N HIS A 364 -26.45 6.28 -2.88
CA HIS A 364 -25.05 5.90 -2.92
C HIS A 364 -24.35 6.52 -1.70
N VAL A 365 -24.38 5.82 -0.56
CA VAL A 365 -23.55 6.16 0.60
C VAL A 365 -22.13 5.71 0.28
N ASP A 366 -21.40 6.56 -0.44
CA ASP A 366 -20.02 6.32 -0.86
C ASP A 366 -19.09 6.56 0.34
N LEU A 367 -18.93 5.54 1.19
CA LEU A 367 -18.02 5.51 2.34
C LEU A 367 -16.59 5.29 1.87
N ARG A 368 -15.84 6.37 1.65
CA ARG A 368 -14.39 6.29 1.41
C ARG A 368 -13.75 7.51 2.08
N CYS A 369 -12.69 7.31 2.86
CA CYS A 369 -11.91 8.41 3.44
C CYS A 369 -10.43 8.24 3.10
N SER A 370 -9.63 9.31 3.23
CA SER A 370 -8.49 9.61 2.37
C SER A 370 -7.23 10.19 3.08
N LEU A 371 -6.02 10.09 2.47
CA LEU A 371 -4.63 10.47 2.84
C LEU A 371 -4.62 11.58 3.87
N SER A 372 -3.91 11.33 4.96
CA SER A 372 -3.89 12.04 6.24
C SER A 372 -5.10 11.90 7.16
N GLY A 373 -6.07 11.04 6.81
CA GLY A 373 -7.14 10.60 7.72
C GLY A 373 -7.95 11.71 8.38
N GLY A 374 -7.83 12.90 7.81
CA GLY A 374 -8.46 14.12 8.23
C GLY A 374 -7.68 14.96 9.24
N GLN A 375 -6.60 14.54 9.94
CA GLN A 375 -5.92 15.35 11.02
C GLN A 375 -5.71 16.79 10.62
N SER A 376 -5.76 17.71 11.58
CA SER A 376 -5.15 19.02 11.33
C SER A 376 -3.64 18.85 11.12
N GLU A 377 -3.00 19.82 10.47
CA GLU A 377 -1.55 19.73 10.27
C GLU A 377 -0.83 19.74 11.62
N ALA A 378 -1.26 20.54 12.60
CA ALA A 378 -0.64 20.59 13.93
C ALA A 378 -0.87 19.28 14.73
N GLU A 379 -2.08 18.72 14.68
CA GLU A 379 -2.41 17.48 15.39
C GLU A 379 -1.58 16.30 14.87
N ALA A 380 -1.37 16.23 13.55
CA ALA A 380 -0.45 15.28 12.91
C ALA A 380 0.91 15.25 13.58
N THR A 381 1.48 16.44 13.68
CA THR A 381 2.82 16.65 14.18
C THR A 381 2.89 16.36 15.69
N LEU A 382 1.87 16.74 16.46
CA LEU A 382 1.78 16.43 17.89
C LEU A 382 1.68 14.93 18.16
N ASN A 383 0.83 14.20 17.43
CA ASN A 383 0.70 12.76 17.57
C ASN A 383 2.00 12.02 17.22
N LEU A 384 2.65 12.44 16.13
CA LEU A 384 3.95 11.89 15.74
C LEU A 384 5.02 12.18 16.81
N ASN A 385 5.03 13.40 17.35
CA ASN A 385 5.97 13.81 18.39
C ASN A 385 5.80 12.95 19.65
N ALA A 386 4.57 12.77 20.11
CA ALA A 386 4.25 11.95 21.28
C ALA A 386 4.69 10.48 21.08
N MET A 387 4.58 9.92 19.87
CA MET A 387 5.09 8.56 19.60
C MET A 387 6.62 8.47 19.70
N ASN A 388 7.35 9.52 19.32
CA ASN A 388 8.82 9.55 19.33
C ASN A 388 9.43 10.04 20.65
N GLN A 389 8.61 10.45 21.62
CA GLN A 389 9.08 10.73 22.98
C GLN A 389 9.42 9.47 23.78
N SER A 390 9.09 8.28 23.25
CA SER A 390 9.47 6.99 23.83
C SER A 390 10.35 6.19 22.87
N PRO A 391 11.27 5.35 23.37
CA PRO A 391 12.12 4.52 22.52
C PRO A 391 11.25 3.49 21.78
N ASN A 392 11.51 3.39 20.48
CA ASN A 392 10.83 2.46 19.58
C ASN A 392 11.87 1.56 18.89
N PRO A 393 11.57 0.27 18.67
CA PRO A 393 12.44 -0.62 17.91
C PRO A 393 12.45 -0.28 16.41
N TRP A 394 11.49 0.54 15.95
CA TRP A 394 11.37 1.00 14.57
C TRP A 394 11.65 2.49 14.46
N HIS A 395 12.05 2.91 13.27
CA HIS A 395 12.03 4.31 12.89
C HIS A 395 10.58 4.77 12.65
N VAL A 396 9.97 5.46 13.63
CA VAL A 396 8.62 6.02 13.53
C VAL A 396 8.69 7.42 12.93
N SER A 397 8.20 7.58 11.71
CA SER A 397 8.20 8.83 10.94
C SER A 397 6.83 9.05 10.28
N PHE A 398 6.77 9.90 9.26
CA PHE A 398 5.54 10.33 8.60
C PHE A 398 5.53 9.96 7.11
N SER A 399 4.35 9.66 6.59
CA SER A 399 4.07 9.73 5.14
C SER A 399 2.79 10.53 4.91
N TYR A 400 2.95 11.84 4.76
CA TYR A 400 1.86 12.81 4.84
C TYR A 400 1.53 13.43 3.48
N ALA A 401 0.22 13.57 3.23
CA ALA A 401 -0.32 14.31 2.10
C ALA A 401 -0.88 15.66 2.59
N ARG A 402 -2.17 15.73 2.96
CA ARG A 402 -2.81 16.99 3.37
C ARG A 402 -2.11 17.64 4.57
N ALA A 403 -1.57 16.85 5.52
CA ALA A 403 -0.83 17.37 6.67
C ALA A 403 0.48 18.13 6.33
N LEU A 404 0.97 18.00 5.09
CA LEU A 404 2.09 18.78 4.54
C LEU A 404 1.66 19.80 3.47
N GLN A 405 0.46 19.65 2.90
CA GLN A 405 0.06 20.31 1.65
C GLN A 405 -1.10 21.31 1.81
N ASN A 406 -1.90 21.23 2.87
CA ASN A 406 -3.14 21.99 2.95
C ASN A 406 -2.88 23.49 3.12
N THR A 407 -1.94 23.88 3.98
CA THR A 407 -1.51 25.28 4.09
C THR A 407 -0.82 25.74 2.80
N VAL A 408 0.02 24.91 2.20
CA VAL A 408 0.71 25.20 0.93
C VAL A 408 -0.27 25.54 -0.19
N LEU A 409 -1.29 24.71 -0.36
CA LEU A 409 -2.30 24.88 -1.40
C LEU A 409 -3.09 26.19 -1.21
N LYS A 410 -3.46 26.51 0.04
CA LYS A 410 -4.17 27.75 0.38
C LYS A 410 -3.31 29.01 0.23
N THR A 411 -2.01 28.91 0.51
CA THR A 411 -1.07 30.01 0.29
C THR A 411 -0.85 30.24 -1.21
N TRP A 412 -0.74 29.17 -1.99
CA TRP A 412 -0.48 29.25 -3.42
C TRP A 412 -1.65 29.87 -4.21
N GLN A 413 -2.89 29.41 -3.98
CA GLN A 413 -4.10 29.85 -4.70
C GLN A 413 -4.02 29.74 -6.24
N GLY A 414 -3.08 28.95 -6.77
CA GLY A 414 -2.86 28.83 -8.22
C GLY A 414 -2.08 29.98 -8.85
N ARG A 415 -1.54 30.88 -8.04
CA ARG A 415 -0.93 32.12 -8.51
C ARG A 415 0.60 32.01 -8.54
N PRO A 416 1.27 32.30 -9.68
CA PRO A 416 2.72 32.25 -9.78
C PRO A 416 3.47 33.12 -8.75
N GLU A 417 2.92 34.28 -8.41
CA GLU A 417 3.50 35.21 -7.43
C GLU A 417 3.53 34.65 -6.00
N ASN A 418 2.71 33.64 -5.70
CA ASN A 418 2.63 33.02 -4.37
C ASN A 418 3.51 31.77 -4.24
N VAL A 419 4.25 31.37 -5.28
CA VAL A 419 5.05 30.14 -5.27
C VAL A 419 6.05 30.15 -4.12
N GLU A 420 6.85 31.21 -3.98
CA GLU A 420 7.86 31.29 -2.90
C GLU A 420 7.23 31.23 -1.50
N ALA A 421 6.10 31.91 -1.31
CA ALA A 421 5.37 31.89 -0.04
C ALA A 421 4.83 30.50 0.30
N ALA A 422 4.33 29.78 -0.70
CA ALA A 422 3.83 28.41 -0.55
C ALA A 422 4.96 27.40 -0.33
N GLN A 423 6.11 27.56 -0.99
CA GLN A 423 7.30 26.75 -0.74
C GLN A 423 7.85 26.96 0.68
N LYS A 424 7.84 28.21 1.16
CA LYS A 424 8.21 28.52 2.54
C LYS A 424 7.28 27.85 3.55
N SER A 425 5.96 27.84 3.28
CA SER A 425 5.01 27.15 4.17
C SER A 425 5.20 25.63 4.15
N LEU A 426 5.55 25.03 2.99
CA LEU A 426 5.92 23.63 2.90
C LEU A 426 7.14 23.30 3.79
N LEU A 427 8.20 24.11 3.71
CA LEU A 427 9.40 23.93 4.54
C LEU A 427 9.11 24.02 6.03
N VAL A 428 8.27 24.99 6.44
CA VAL A 428 7.85 25.10 7.85
C VAL A 428 7.17 23.82 8.31
N ARG A 429 6.23 23.28 7.51
CA ARG A 429 5.52 22.04 7.84
C ARG A 429 6.44 20.82 7.78
N ALA A 430 7.36 20.75 6.83
CA ALA A 430 8.33 19.66 6.72
C ALA A 430 9.28 19.64 7.93
N LYS A 431 9.79 20.81 8.33
CA LYS A 431 10.62 20.99 9.53
C LYS A 431 9.88 20.65 10.83
N ALA A 432 8.61 21.04 10.94
CA ALA A 432 7.78 20.69 12.10
C ALA A 432 7.66 19.16 12.27
N ASN A 433 7.38 18.44 11.17
CA ASN A 433 7.29 16.98 11.18
C ASN A 433 8.65 16.29 11.37
N SER A 434 9.73 16.89 10.86
CA SER A 434 11.11 16.46 11.15
C SER A 434 11.42 16.52 12.65
N LEU A 435 11.11 17.64 13.31
CA LEU A 435 11.28 17.78 14.76
C LEU A 435 10.40 16.80 15.54
N ALA A 436 9.19 16.53 15.07
CA ALA A 436 8.30 15.54 15.66
C ALA A 436 8.82 14.11 15.52
N GLN A 437 9.46 13.78 14.40
CA GLN A 437 10.15 12.50 14.23
C GLN A 437 11.26 12.34 15.29
N LEU A 438 11.94 13.42 15.64
CA LEU A 438 12.98 13.42 16.67
C LEU A 438 12.43 13.54 18.11
N GLY A 439 11.10 13.65 18.30
CA GLY A 439 10.48 13.85 19.62
C GLY A 439 10.76 15.21 20.25
N ARG A 440 11.12 16.21 19.45
CA ARG A 440 11.58 17.56 19.88
C ARG A 440 10.66 18.70 19.43
N TYR A 441 9.47 18.38 18.94
CA TYR A 441 8.54 19.38 18.45
C TYR A 441 7.71 20.01 19.58
N SER A 442 7.50 21.31 19.48
CA SER A 442 6.56 22.10 20.29
C SER A 442 5.57 22.81 19.36
N ALA A 443 4.31 22.89 19.76
CA ALA A 443 3.25 23.57 19.00
C ALA A 443 3.23 25.09 19.23
N GLU A 444 4.19 25.64 19.98
CA GLU A 444 4.33 27.09 20.18
C GLU A 444 4.57 27.79 18.83
N GLY A 445 3.69 28.75 18.49
CA GLY A 445 3.80 29.53 17.24
C GLY A 445 3.13 28.92 16.01
N GLU A 446 2.42 27.80 16.13
CA GLU A 446 1.64 27.24 15.01
C GLU A 446 0.49 28.17 14.58
N SER A 447 0.30 28.29 13.26
CA SER A 447 -0.77 29.11 12.68
C SER A 447 -2.16 28.54 12.97
N GLU A 448 -3.17 29.41 12.95
CA GLU A 448 -4.57 28.98 13.11
C GLU A 448 -5.02 28.05 11.98
N GLU A 449 -4.46 28.22 10.77
CA GLU A 449 -4.70 27.36 9.62
C GLU A 449 -4.20 25.93 9.85
N ALA A 450 -3.02 25.77 10.47
CA ALA A 450 -2.43 24.48 10.75
C ALA A 450 -3.23 23.69 11.80
N LYS A 451 -3.92 24.40 12.72
CA LYS A 451 -4.77 23.81 13.77
C LYS A 451 -6.14 23.35 13.25
N LYS A 452 -6.57 23.82 12.07
CA LYS A 452 -7.88 23.46 11.51
C LYS A 452 -7.86 22.05 10.92
N GLY A 453 -8.70 21.16 11.45
CA GLY A 453 -8.77 19.81 10.93
C GLY A 453 -9.51 19.67 9.59
N MET A 454 -9.29 18.54 8.93
CA MET A 454 -9.48 18.35 7.49
C MET A 454 -10.41 17.19 7.11
N PHE A 455 -11.20 16.62 8.03
CA PHE A 455 -12.07 15.49 7.71
C PHE A 455 -13.20 15.91 6.78
N VAL A 456 -13.41 15.07 5.78
CA VAL A 456 -14.55 15.16 4.87
C VAL A 456 -15.15 13.76 4.81
N LYS A 457 -16.39 13.63 5.28
CA LYS A 457 -17.14 12.37 5.23
C LYS A 457 -17.31 11.94 3.77
N GLY A 458 -16.99 10.68 3.45
CA GLY A 458 -17.14 10.15 2.09
C GLY A 458 -16.16 10.69 1.04
N TYR A 459 -15.02 11.26 1.44
CA TYR A 459 -13.97 11.66 0.49
C TYR A 459 -13.30 10.46 -0.23
N THR A 460 -13.70 10.23 -1.49
CA THR A 460 -13.16 9.18 -2.36
C THR A 460 -11.83 9.54 -3.05
N TYR A 461 -10.95 8.53 -3.22
CA TYR A 461 -9.63 8.63 -3.88
C TYR A 461 -9.63 8.38 -5.38
#